data_AF-A0A0F8Y9X8-F1
#
_entry.id   AF-A0A0F8Y9X8-F1
#
_cell.length_a   1.000
_cell.length_b   1.000
_cell.length_c   1.000
_cell.angle_alpha   90.00
_cell.angle_beta   90.00
_cell.angle_gamma   90.00
#
_symmetry.space_group_name_H-M   'P 1'
#
loop_
_entity.id
_entity.type
_entity.pdbx_description
1 polymer ?
#
loop_
_entity_poly.entity_id
_entity_poly.type
_entity_poly.pdbx_seq_one_letter_code
_entity_poly.pdbx_strand_id
1 'polypeptide(L)'
;MAFPDGFTYVEGPYNIRWSTISSVATFRIRNPVVMEDVARTLNEADSGSTAIYGIAMSNAADSIGGPLAGKIPVMVPTEQTVFATKVQTGVAAAVLELGTTFDLEKSGNFFRIDSDNNSTASSRVVLVERGTSGSALDSADSSVFVQFLKDAIFPFGSNASLRLQD
;
A
#
# COMPACT_ATOMS: atom_id res chain seq x y z
N MET A 1 6.93 6.42 19.09
CA MET A 1 5.47 6.46 19.36
C MET A 1 4.85 5.43 18.44
N ALA A 2 4.29 4.32 18.93
CA ALA A 2 3.88 3.22 18.05
C ALA A 2 2.68 3.61 17.17
N PHE A 3 2.79 3.40 15.85
CA PHE A 3 1.68 3.63 14.92
C PHE A 3 0.59 2.56 15.07
N PRO A 4 -0.68 2.91 14.82
CA PRO A 4 -1.75 1.93 14.69
C PRO A 4 -1.46 0.91 13.57
N ASP A 5 -2.11 -0.25 13.62
CA ASP A 5 -1.96 -1.26 12.57
C ASP A 5 -2.53 -0.79 11.22
N GLY A 6 -1.90 -1.25 10.13
CA GLY A 6 -2.18 -0.85 8.75
C GLY A 6 -1.46 0.44 8.32
N PHE A 7 -1.87 1.02 7.19
CA PHE A 7 -1.34 2.29 6.69
C PHE A 7 -2.11 3.46 7.31
N THR A 8 -1.38 4.31 8.03
CA THR A 8 -1.93 5.50 8.67
C THR A 8 -1.51 6.74 7.88
N TYR A 9 -2.48 7.49 7.35
CA TYR A 9 -2.21 8.76 6.68
C TYR A 9 -1.52 9.73 7.66
N VAL A 10 -0.44 10.36 7.19
CA VAL A 10 0.34 11.36 7.94
C VAL A 10 0.06 12.74 7.37
N GLU A 11 0.35 12.95 6.09
CA GLU A 11 0.25 14.26 5.44
C GLU A 11 0.15 14.16 3.90
N GLY A 12 -0.12 15.30 3.27
CA GLY A 12 -0.16 15.44 1.81
C GLY A 12 -1.57 15.36 1.20
N PRO A 13 -1.76 15.87 -0.02
CA PRO A 13 -3.07 15.91 -0.67
C PRO A 13 -3.53 14.51 -1.07
N TYR A 14 -4.84 14.24 -0.95
CA TYR A 14 -5.47 13.00 -1.40
C TYR A 14 -6.88 13.28 -1.94
N ASN A 15 -7.41 12.33 -2.71
CA ASN A 15 -8.81 12.37 -3.16
C ASN A 15 -9.60 11.24 -2.50
N ILE A 16 -10.89 11.45 -2.23
CA ILE A 16 -11.79 10.39 -1.80
C ILE A 16 -12.62 9.94 -3.00
N ARG A 17 -12.62 8.64 -3.28
CA ARG A 17 -13.47 8.02 -4.31
C ARG A 17 -14.38 6.98 -3.69
N TRP A 18 -15.64 6.99 -4.10
CA TRP A 18 -16.60 5.94 -3.77
C TRP A 18 -16.47 4.82 -4.78
N SER A 19 -16.04 3.65 -4.30
CA SER A 19 -15.72 2.52 -5.15
C SER A 19 -16.56 1.32 -4.76
N THR A 20 -16.99 0.57 -5.79
CA THR A 20 -17.79 -0.65 -5.62
C THR A 20 -16.92 -1.77 -5.07
N ILE A 21 -17.46 -2.56 -4.15
CA ILE A 21 -16.80 -3.73 -3.58
C ILE A 21 -17.50 -5.00 -4.03
N SER A 22 -16.75 -6.10 -4.11
CA SER A 22 -17.36 -7.42 -4.31
C SER A 22 -18.10 -7.86 -3.04
N SER A 23 -19.14 -8.68 -3.18
CA SER A 23 -19.88 -9.25 -2.03
C SER A 23 -19.02 -10.19 -1.16
N VAL A 24 -17.87 -10.62 -1.68
CA VAL A 24 -16.89 -11.45 -0.96
C VAL A 24 -15.67 -10.67 -0.48
N ALA A 25 -15.67 -9.33 -0.59
CA ALA A 25 -14.56 -8.51 -0.12
C ALA A 25 -14.45 -8.58 1.41
N THR A 26 -13.25 -8.85 1.92
CA THR A 26 -12.99 -9.05 3.36
C THR A 26 -12.02 -8.03 3.96
N PHE A 27 -11.65 -7.01 3.18
CA PHE A 27 -10.58 -6.11 3.56
C PHE A 27 -10.93 -5.18 4.72
N ARG A 28 -9.90 -4.82 5.49
CA ARG A 28 -10.01 -3.89 6.60
C ARG A 28 -9.72 -2.46 6.17
N ILE A 29 -10.26 -1.51 6.94
CA ILE A 29 -9.82 -0.11 6.87
C ILE A 29 -8.29 -0.04 6.97
N ARG A 30 -7.66 0.93 6.28
CA ARG A 30 -6.20 1.11 6.22
C ARG A 30 -5.43 0.06 5.45
N ASN A 31 -6.09 -0.94 4.86
CA ASN A 31 -5.43 -1.83 3.92
C ASN A 31 -5.36 -1.16 2.53
N PRO A 32 -4.24 -1.33 1.81
CA PRO A 32 -4.18 -1.01 0.40
C PRO A 32 -5.13 -1.92 -0.38
N VAL A 33 -5.79 -1.34 -1.36
CA VAL A 33 -6.77 -2.02 -2.23
C VAL A 33 -6.39 -1.85 -3.69
N VAL A 34 -6.79 -2.83 -4.49
CA VAL A 34 -6.66 -2.80 -5.94
C VAL A 34 -8.05 -2.76 -6.58
N MET A 35 -8.10 -2.20 -7.79
CA MET A 35 -9.30 -2.25 -8.60
C MET A 35 -9.17 -3.41 -9.59
N GLU A 36 -10.10 -4.36 -9.55
CA GLU A 36 -10.17 -5.41 -10.56
C GLU A 36 -10.53 -4.81 -11.93
N ASP A 37 -9.81 -5.20 -12.97
CA ASP A 37 -9.95 -4.57 -14.30
C ASP A 37 -11.33 -4.84 -14.92
N VAL A 38 -11.81 -6.09 -14.82
CA VAL A 38 -13.06 -6.54 -15.47
C VAL A 38 -14.28 -6.18 -14.61
N ALA A 39 -14.32 -6.65 -13.36
CA ALA A 39 -15.49 -6.45 -12.50
C ALA A 39 -15.60 -5.00 -11.96
N ARG A 40 -14.52 -4.22 -12.03
CA ARG A 40 -14.44 -2.85 -11.46
C ARG A 40 -14.86 -2.82 -9.98
N THR A 41 -14.49 -3.88 -9.26
CA THR A 41 -14.69 -4.03 -7.83
C THR A 41 -13.35 -3.97 -7.09
N LEU A 42 -13.38 -3.46 -5.86
CA LEU A 42 -12.21 -3.46 -5.00
C LEU A 42 -11.92 -4.85 -4.42
N ASN A 43 -10.64 -5.19 -4.37
CA ASN A 43 -10.08 -6.34 -3.65
C ASN A 43 -8.88 -5.89 -2.78
N GLU A 44 -8.48 -6.72 -1.81
CA GLU A 44 -7.22 -6.50 -1.09
C GLU A 44 -6.06 -6.49 -2.07
N ALA A 45 -5.13 -5.55 -1.89
CA ALA A 45 -3.83 -5.71 -2.49
C ALA A 45 -3.10 -6.86 -1.80
N ASP A 46 -2.38 -7.67 -2.58
CA ASP A 46 -1.54 -8.77 -2.11
C ASP A 46 -0.13 -8.67 -2.73
N SER A 47 0.76 -9.59 -2.38
CA SER A 47 2.12 -9.62 -2.96
C SER A 47 2.11 -9.86 -4.47
N GLY A 48 1.04 -10.40 -5.05
CA GLY A 48 0.88 -10.58 -6.51
C GLY A 48 0.34 -9.33 -7.24
N SER A 49 -0.16 -8.34 -6.52
CA SER A 49 -0.87 -7.19 -7.08
C SER A 49 0.08 -6.22 -7.78
N THR A 50 -0.09 -6.00 -9.08
CA THR A 50 0.83 -5.16 -9.87
C THR A 50 0.65 -3.65 -9.66
N ALA A 51 -0.39 -3.24 -8.95
CA ALA A 51 -0.76 -1.84 -8.77
C ALA A 51 -1.50 -1.64 -7.45
N ILE A 52 -1.57 -0.40 -6.96
CA ILE A 52 -2.39 -0.03 -5.79
C ILE A 52 -3.32 1.09 -6.21
N TYR A 53 -4.63 0.89 -6.02
CA TYR A 53 -5.66 1.86 -6.34
C TYR A 53 -5.81 2.94 -5.25
N GLY A 54 -5.67 2.54 -3.99
CA GLY A 54 -5.74 3.45 -2.85
C GLY A 54 -5.78 2.71 -1.52
N ILE A 55 -6.17 3.43 -0.46
CA ILE A 55 -6.30 2.90 0.91
C ILE A 55 -7.77 2.89 1.30
N ALA A 56 -8.27 1.75 1.78
CA ALA A 56 -9.65 1.63 2.25
C ALA A 56 -9.89 2.54 3.48
N MET A 57 -10.97 3.34 3.45
CA MET A 57 -11.34 4.22 4.57
C MET A 57 -12.45 3.63 5.46
N SER A 58 -12.94 2.43 5.15
CA SER A 58 -13.80 1.60 6.02
C SER A 58 -13.50 0.13 5.82
N ASN A 59 -14.01 -0.74 6.70
CA ASN A 59 -13.98 -2.17 6.41
C ASN A 59 -14.94 -2.47 5.26
N ALA A 60 -14.67 -3.54 4.49
CA ALA A 60 -15.57 -4.01 3.45
C ALA A 60 -16.97 -4.36 4.01
N ALA A 61 -17.03 -4.93 5.22
CA ALA A 61 -18.27 -5.25 5.91
C ALA A 61 -19.13 -4.02 6.25
N ASP A 62 -18.53 -2.84 6.33
CA ASP A 62 -19.22 -1.58 6.66
C ASP A 62 -19.77 -0.88 5.41
N SER A 63 -19.89 -1.58 4.27
CA SER A 63 -20.44 -1.00 3.04
C SER A 63 -21.83 -0.41 3.28
N ILE A 64 -22.06 0.79 2.74
CA ILE A 64 -23.22 1.61 3.10
C ILE A 64 -24.47 1.08 2.38
N GLY A 65 -25.66 1.21 2.99
CA GLY A 65 -26.93 0.86 2.32
C GLY A 65 -27.43 1.91 1.32
N GLY A 66 -28.58 1.62 0.69
CA GLY A 66 -29.27 2.57 -0.19
C GLY A 66 -28.54 2.83 -1.52
N PRO A 67 -28.50 4.07 -2.04
CA PRO A 67 -27.80 4.39 -3.29
C PRO A 67 -26.28 4.12 -3.28
N LEU A 68 -25.70 3.87 -2.10
CA LEU A 68 -24.30 3.51 -1.90
C LEU A 68 -24.10 2.04 -1.51
N ALA A 69 -25.13 1.21 -1.69
CA ALA A 69 -25.08 -0.25 -1.53
C ALA A 69 -23.85 -0.85 -2.22
N GLY A 70 -23.03 -1.58 -1.44
CA GLY A 70 -21.82 -2.22 -1.95
C GLY A 70 -20.72 -1.24 -2.34
N LYS A 71 -20.72 -0.03 -1.77
CA LYS A 71 -19.65 0.95 -1.96
C LYS A 71 -19.02 1.36 -0.64
N ILE A 72 -17.75 1.74 -0.73
CA ILE A 72 -16.99 2.32 0.37
C ILE A 72 -16.18 3.54 -0.09
N PRO A 73 -15.79 4.42 0.84
CA PRO A 73 -14.81 5.46 0.54
C PRO A 73 -13.41 4.85 0.48
N VAL A 74 -12.65 5.24 -0.56
CA VAL A 74 -11.24 4.93 -0.74
C VAL A 74 -10.46 6.23 -0.82
N MET A 75 -9.40 6.33 -0.02
CA MET A 75 -8.41 7.39 -0.13
C MET A 75 -7.48 7.05 -1.29
N VAL A 76 -7.51 7.84 -2.34
CA VAL A 76 -6.60 7.74 -3.48
C VAL A 76 -5.45 8.72 -3.24
N PRO A 77 -4.25 8.23 -2.89
CA PRO A 77 -3.11 9.08 -2.62
C PRO A 77 -2.56 9.71 -3.90
N THR A 78 -1.87 10.84 -3.74
CA THR A 78 -0.98 11.44 -4.74
C THR A 78 0.47 11.09 -4.40
N GLU A 79 1.41 11.43 -5.28
CA GLU A 79 2.86 11.25 -5.01
C GLU A 79 3.34 11.98 -3.75
N GLN A 80 2.61 13.00 -3.30
CA GLN A 80 2.95 13.79 -2.13
C GLN A 80 2.33 13.23 -0.85
N THR A 81 1.48 12.19 -0.94
CA THR A 81 0.79 11.63 0.23
C THR A 81 1.72 10.71 1.00
N VAL A 82 1.96 11.05 2.26
CA VAL A 82 2.78 10.27 3.19
C VAL A 82 1.90 9.44 4.11
N PHE A 83 2.24 8.16 4.24
CA PHE A 83 1.66 7.22 5.18
C PHE A 83 2.73 6.71 6.12
N ALA A 84 2.30 6.29 7.32
CA ALA A 84 3.11 5.53 8.25
C ALA A 84 2.58 4.11 8.35
N THR A 85 3.47 3.13 8.43
CA THR A 85 3.13 1.73 8.70
C THR A 85 4.24 1.08 9.52
N LYS A 86 3.89 -0.01 10.22
CA LYS A 86 4.88 -0.89 10.83
C LYS A 86 5.68 -1.62 9.74
N VAL A 87 6.91 -2.00 10.07
CA VAL A 87 7.71 -2.98 9.33
C VAL A 87 7.55 -4.34 10.02
N GLN A 88 7.83 -5.41 9.30
CA GLN A 88 7.89 -6.74 9.88
C GLN A 88 8.79 -6.82 11.13
N THR A 89 8.21 -7.34 12.21
CA THR A 89 8.91 -7.61 13.47
C THR A 89 9.97 -8.67 13.23
N GLY A 90 11.24 -8.33 13.47
CA GLY A 90 12.38 -9.24 13.28
C GLY A 90 13.47 -8.68 12.37
N VAL A 91 13.24 -7.54 11.70
CA VAL A 91 14.23 -6.92 10.81
C VAL A 91 14.99 -5.80 11.53
N ALA A 92 16.32 -5.87 11.47
CA ALA A 92 17.20 -4.86 12.05
C ALA A 92 17.18 -3.58 11.20
N ALA A 93 17.05 -2.42 11.86
CA ALA A 93 16.98 -1.10 11.23
C ALA A 93 18.15 -0.75 10.29
N ALA A 94 19.25 -1.50 10.35
CA ALA A 94 20.45 -1.29 9.54
C ALA A 94 20.37 -1.84 8.10
N VAL A 95 19.37 -2.66 7.76
CA VAL A 95 19.26 -3.28 6.42
C VAL A 95 18.38 -2.45 5.47
N LEU A 96 17.69 -1.43 5.99
CA LEU A 96 16.72 -0.62 5.25
C LEU A 96 17.33 0.73 4.88
N GLU A 97 18.28 0.72 3.94
CA GLU A 97 18.68 1.95 3.25
C GLU A 97 17.55 2.40 2.32
N LEU A 98 17.44 3.72 2.06
CA LEU A 98 16.39 4.35 1.23
C LEU A 98 16.30 3.84 -0.23
N GLY A 99 17.07 2.81 -0.61
CA GLY A 99 17.14 2.22 -1.95
C GLY A 99 16.57 0.81 -2.12
N THR A 100 16.15 0.11 -1.05
CA THR A 100 15.44 -1.18 -1.18
C THR A 100 13.94 -0.97 -1.34
N THR A 101 13.22 -1.95 -1.91
CA THR A 101 11.88 -1.75 -2.48
C THR A 101 10.88 -2.66 -1.78
N PHE A 102 9.78 -2.09 -1.29
CA PHE A 102 9.05 -2.60 -0.10
C PHE A 102 7.80 -3.41 -0.45
N ASP A 103 7.98 -4.68 -0.80
CA ASP A 103 6.87 -5.60 -1.00
C ASP A 103 5.89 -5.60 0.19
N LEU A 104 4.61 -5.86 -0.05
CA LEU A 104 3.57 -5.80 0.99
C LEU A 104 3.27 -7.21 1.52
N GLU A 105 3.31 -7.39 2.84
CA GLU A 105 2.87 -8.64 3.47
C GLU A 105 1.68 -8.45 4.43
N LYS A 106 0.91 -9.53 4.59
CA LYS A 106 -0.22 -9.56 5.51
C LYS A 106 0.26 -9.92 6.91
N SER A 107 0.07 -9.00 7.85
CA SER A 107 0.32 -9.20 9.28
C SER A 107 -0.98 -9.18 10.06
N GLY A 108 -1.46 -10.38 10.40
CA GLY A 108 -2.79 -10.55 10.97
C GLY A 108 -3.88 -10.08 10.00
N ASN A 109 -4.61 -9.03 10.38
CA ASN A 109 -5.71 -8.47 9.57
C ASN A 109 -5.29 -7.25 8.73
N PHE A 110 -4.04 -6.80 8.83
CA PHE A 110 -3.56 -5.60 8.17
C PHE A 110 -2.35 -5.89 7.29
N PHE A 111 -2.12 -5.04 6.30
CA PHE A 111 -0.88 -5.07 5.54
C PHE A 111 0.19 -4.21 6.20
N ARG A 112 1.44 -4.69 6.08
CA ARG A 112 2.65 -3.97 6.47
C ARG A 112 3.71 -4.18 5.41
N ILE A 113 4.83 -3.49 5.56
CA ILE A 113 5.99 -3.64 4.68
C ILE A 113 6.74 -4.92 5.04
N ASP A 114 6.91 -5.79 4.05
CA ASP A 114 7.82 -6.93 4.09
C ASP A 114 9.24 -6.44 3.80
N SER A 115 10.18 -6.88 4.61
CA SER A 115 11.59 -6.54 4.49
C SER A 115 12.49 -7.78 4.54
N ASP A 116 11.90 -8.99 4.50
CA ASP A 116 12.68 -10.21 4.41
C ASP A 116 13.31 -10.30 3.01
N ASN A 117 14.63 -10.46 3.06
CA ASN A 117 15.60 -9.95 2.09
C ASN A 117 15.71 -10.81 0.82
N ASN A 118 14.60 -11.05 0.11
CA ASN A 118 14.63 -11.89 -1.10
C ASN A 118 13.64 -11.50 -2.20
N SER A 119 13.02 -10.32 -2.14
CA SER A 119 12.08 -9.85 -3.18
C SER A 119 12.80 -8.93 -4.17
N THR A 120 12.69 -9.24 -5.46
CA THR A 120 12.99 -8.32 -6.55
C THR A 120 12.30 -6.99 -6.28
N ALA A 121 13.07 -5.91 -6.19
CA ALA A 121 12.63 -4.54 -6.04
C ALA A 121 11.16 -4.26 -6.49
N SER A 122 10.17 -4.35 -5.58
CA SER A 122 8.75 -4.08 -5.87
C SER A 122 8.45 -2.59 -5.77
N SER A 123 8.40 -1.87 -6.89
CA SER A 123 8.31 -0.39 -6.96
C SER A 123 6.93 0.19 -6.57
N ARG A 124 6.28 -0.35 -5.55
CA ARG A 124 4.90 0.05 -5.16
C ARG A 124 4.88 1.21 -4.17
N VAL A 125 5.84 1.22 -3.26
CA VAL A 125 6.02 2.28 -2.26
C VAL A 125 7.49 2.62 -2.12
N VAL A 126 7.77 3.85 -1.70
CA VAL A 126 9.12 4.34 -1.39
C VAL A 126 9.16 4.89 0.03
N LEU A 127 10.30 4.72 0.70
CA LEU A 127 10.53 5.37 1.98
C LEU A 127 10.66 6.88 1.78
N VAL A 128 10.16 7.61 2.77
CA VAL A 128 10.46 9.01 2.93
C VAL A 128 11.05 9.24 4.31
N GLU A 129 11.95 10.21 4.39
CA GLU A 129 12.61 10.55 5.65
C GLU A 129 11.58 11.04 6.67
N ARG A 130 11.73 10.58 7.91
CA ARG A 130 10.98 11.06 9.07
C ARG A 130 11.61 12.39 9.56
N GLY A 131 11.64 13.41 8.70
CA GLY A 131 12.24 14.71 9.03
C GLY A 131 13.73 14.64 9.43
N THR A 132 14.15 15.54 10.33
CA THR A 132 15.56 15.88 10.65
C THR A 132 16.47 14.75 11.15
N SER A 133 15.98 13.53 11.35
CA SER A 133 16.77 12.44 11.92
C SER A 133 17.57 11.62 10.89
N GLY A 134 17.37 11.81 9.58
CA GLY A 134 18.13 11.10 8.53
C GLY A 134 17.97 9.56 8.53
N SER A 135 17.32 8.98 9.53
CA SER A 135 16.93 7.58 9.60
C SER A 135 15.43 7.44 9.35
N ALA A 136 15.07 6.60 8.38
CA ALA A 136 13.67 6.29 8.07
C ALA A 136 12.99 5.44 9.17
N LEU A 137 13.80 4.81 10.03
CA LEU A 137 13.39 3.98 11.16
C LEU A 137 13.89 4.58 12.48
N ASP A 138 13.01 4.57 13.48
CA ASP A 138 13.34 4.86 14.87
C ASP A 138 13.61 3.53 15.58
N SER A 139 14.75 3.38 16.26
CA SER A 139 15.08 2.13 16.96
C SER A 139 14.14 1.85 18.15
N ALA A 140 13.44 2.87 18.65
CA ALA A 140 12.40 2.74 19.67
C ALA A 140 11.01 2.45 19.07
N ASP A 141 10.86 2.47 17.73
CA ASP A 141 9.57 2.38 17.03
C ASP A 141 9.76 1.81 15.62
N SER A 142 9.41 0.52 15.43
CA SER A 142 9.56 -0.24 14.18
C SER A 142 8.58 0.17 13.06
N SER A 143 8.41 1.47 12.86
CA SER A 143 7.55 2.06 11.84
C SER A 143 8.32 2.95 10.90
N VAL A 144 7.81 3.10 9.68
CA VAL A 144 8.41 3.91 8.62
C VAL A 144 7.39 4.81 7.97
N PHE A 145 7.89 5.89 7.36
CA PHE A 145 7.08 6.73 6.49
C PHE A 145 7.29 6.31 5.05
N VAL A 146 6.20 6.23 4.29
CA VAL A 146 6.20 5.85 2.89
C VAL A 146 5.28 6.70 2.06
N GLN A 147 5.63 6.83 0.79
CA GLN A 147 4.76 7.34 -0.25
C GLN A 147 4.41 6.22 -1.22
N PHE A 148 3.16 6.21 -1.70
CA PHE A 148 2.77 5.35 -2.82
C PHE A 148 3.24 6.02 -4.11
N LEU A 149 3.92 5.26 -4.96
CA LEU A 149 4.38 5.79 -6.24
C LEU A 149 3.17 6.07 -7.14
N LYS A 150 3.00 7.34 -7.52
CA LYS A 150 1.98 7.82 -8.46
C LYS A 150 2.33 7.22 -9.84
N ASP A 151 1.32 6.67 -10.52
CA ASP A 151 1.40 5.83 -11.74
C ASP A 151 1.47 4.31 -11.54
N ALA A 152 0.76 3.78 -10.53
CA ALA A 152 0.36 2.37 -10.49
C ALA A 152 -0.78 2.02 -11.49
N ILE A 153 -0.77 2.57 -12.71
CA ILE A 153 -1.32 1.95 -13.93
C ILE A 153 -0.43 2.40 -15.09
N PHE A 154 0.75 1.81 -15.21
CA PHE A 154 1.34 1.41 -16.50
C PHE A 154 1.98 0.04 -16.28
N PRO A 155 2.03 -0.83 -17.29
CA PRO A 155 2.58 -2.16 -17.11
C PRO A 155 4.02 -1.97 -16.64
N PHE A 156 4.47 -2.77 -15.69
CA PHE A 156 5.88 -3.10 -15.69
C PHE A 156 6.17 -3.63 -17.09
N GLY A 157 6.71 -2.77 -17.95
CA GLY A 157 7.30 -3.14 -19.21
C GLY A 157 8.47 -4.02 -18.86
N SER A 158 8.18 -5.30 -18.63
CA SER A 158 9.21 -6.31 -18.55
C SER A 158 9.88 -6.31 -19.91
N ASN A 159 11.17 -5.95 -19.93
CA ASN A 159 12.02 -6.18 -21.10
C ASN A 159 12.12 -7.67 -21.47
N ALA A 160 11.46 -8.59 -20.74
CA ALA A 160 11.29 -9.98 -21.16
C ALA A 160 10.36 -10.16 -22.37
N SER A 161 9.56 -9.16 -22.77
CA SER A 161 8.68 -9.23 -23.95
C SER A 161 9.24 -8.54 -25.20
N LEU A 162 10.39 -7.85 -25.12
CA LEU A 162 11.05 -7.24 -26.27
C LEU A 162 12.11 -8.14 -26.92
N ARG A 163 12.24 -9.39 -26.47
CA ARG A 163 12.97 -10.42 -27.20
C ARG A 163 11.96 -11.27 -27.97
N LEU A 164 11.83 -10.97 -29.26
CA LEU A 164 11.50 -11.88 -30.38
C LEU A 164 10.80 -11.08 -31.49
N GLN A 165 11.47 -10.08 -32.05
CA GLN A 165 11.33 -9.70 -33.46
C GLN A 165 12.68 -9.17 -33.96
N ASP A 166 13.58 -10.11 -34.23
CA ASP A 166 14.45 -10.00 -35.40
C ASP A 166 13.70 -10.62 -36.58
#